data_AF-A0A4W5MA50-F1
#
_entry.id   AF-A0A4W5MA50-F1
#
_cell.length_a   1.000
_cell.length_b   1.000
_cell.length_c   1.000
_cell.angle_alpha   90.00
_cell.angle_beta   90.00
_cell.angle_gamma   90.00
#
_symmetry.space_group_name_H-M   'P 1'
#
loop_
_entity.id
_entity.type
_entity.pdbx_description
1 polymer ?
#
loop_
_entity_poly.entity_id
_entity_poly.type
_entity_poly.pdbx_seq_one_letter_code
_entity_poly.pdbx_strand_id
1 'polypeptide(L)'
;MVTTKNCEGNEPGEAEYSEGEYETSVNQEKQDDLQSHKDSLANMDVPLNLNVDKSGHLRLETIDDLQNILQLRKSRKRARRVQVRKPPPPPETVPYYVNEEDFFKACEENKLPLIERYLEKSGDINACDNFRRTGLHRACTQGHVDVVKRLLEAGASIEYKDKLDATAVHSACRGGSMSVLELLVNQDGSFSARDKLHSTPLHVAVRTGHYECAEHLVHCGADVNAKDREGDTPMHDAVRLNRFKIIQLLLLHGANPKLKNCVGKSPLDSTLEWQSGAKSILSNLKDDAKTPVKSSQVLFS
;
A
#
# COMPACT_ATOMS: atom_id res chain seq x y z
N MET A 1 -23.68 65.88 48.65
CA MET A 1 -24.73 64.97 48.15
C MET A 1 -24.64 65.05 46.63
N VAL A 2 -24.30 64.04 45.86
CA VAL A 2 -24.69 62.61 45.92
C VAL A 2 -23.54 61.75 45.41
N THR A 3 -23.38 60.60 46.06
CA THR A 3 -22.47 59.48 45.78
C THR A 3 -23.02 58.57 44.68
N THR A 4 -22.13 57.91 43.91
CA THR A 4 -22.24 56.54 43.31
C THR A 4 -21.04 56.36 42.36
N LYS A 5 -20.46 55.19 42.06
CA LYS A 5 -20.23 53.88 42.70
C LYS A 5 -19.21 53.19 41.77
N ASN A 6 -18.32 52.37 42.32
CA ASN A 6 -17.20 51.65 41.66
C ASN A 6 -17.50 51.01 40.29
N CYS A 7 -16.46 50.91 39.45
CA CYS A 7 -16.06 49.66 38.78
C CYS A 7 -14.54 49.66 38.54
N GLU A 8 -13.91 48.58 38.96
CA GLU A 8 -12.47 48.31 38.97
C GLU A 8 -11.97 47.96 37.56
N GLY A 9 -10.82 48.52 37.16
CA GLY A 9 -10.03 48.08 36.02
C GLY A 9 -8.70 47.54 36.52
N ASN A 10 -8.61 46.23 36.67
CA ASN A 10 -7.40 45.53 37.08
C ASN A 10 -6.51 45.36 35.83
N GLU A 11 -5.35 46.00 35.82
CA GLU A 11 -4.32 45.83 34.79
C GLU A 11 -3.73 44.41 34.90
N PRO A 12 -3.64 43.62 33.81
CA PRO A 12 -2.89 42.38 33.85
C PRO A 12 -1.39 42.69 33.80
N GLY A 13 -0.72 42.45 34.93
CA GLY A 13 0.71 42.55 35.06
C GLY A 13 1.45 41.65 34.08
N GLU A 14 2.47 42.23 33.44
CA GLU A 14 3.49 41.53 32.68
C GLU A 14 4.23 40.56 33.62
N ALA A 15 3.87 39.28 33.56
CA ALA A 15 4.69 38.22 34.12
C ALA A 15 5.90 38.03 33.18
N GLU A 16 7.02 38.64 33.50
CA GLU A 16 8.34 38.25 32.98
C GLU A 16 8.58 36.78 33.38
N TYR A 17 8.17 35.84 32.53
CA TYR A 17 8.54 34.44 32.65
C TYR A 17 10.02 34.33 32.29
N SER A 18 10.86 34.08 33.29
CA SER A 18 12.30 33.95 33.07
C SER A 18 12.56 32.73 32.18
N GLU A 19 13.17 32.98 31.02
CA GLU A 19 13.54 31.96 30.03
C GLU A 19 14.49 30.90 30.63
N GLY A 20 15.13 31.20 31.78
CA GLY A 20 15.95 30.25 32.53
C GLY A 20 15.18 29.21 33.34
N GLU A 21 13.97 29.51 33.83
CA GLU A 21 13.19 28.58 34.66
C GLU A 21 12.57 27.44 33.85
N TYR A 22 12.14 27.71 32.61
CA TYR A 22 11.63 26.65 31.74
C TYR A 22 12.78 25.72 31.28
N GLU A 23 13.94 26.27 30.91
CA GLU A 23 15.09 25.46 30.50
C GLU A 23 15.63 24.62 31.65
N THR A 24 15.71 25.18 32.85
CA THR A 24 16.13 24.44 34.04
C THR A 24 15.13 23.35 34.42
N SER A 25 13.82 23.60 34.33
CA SER A 25 12.79 22.58 34.58
C SER A 25 12.85 21.44 33.56
N VAL A 26 13.01 21.75 32.27
CA VAL A 26 13.13 20.74 31.20
C VAL A 26 14.43 19.94 31.32
N ASN A 27 15.53 20.56 31.75
CA ASN A 27 16.80 19.89 31.97
C ASN A 27 16.79 19.03 33.24
N GLN A 28 16.08 19.48 34.29
CA GLN A 28 15.85 18.72 35.51
C GLN A 28 14.96 17.50 35.24
N GLU A 29 13.88 17.66 34.47
CA GLU A 29 13.00 16.55 34.06
C GLU A 29 13.77 15.53 33.21
N LYS A 30 14.64 15.99 32.29
CA LYS A 30 15.55 15.10 31.54
C LYS A 30 16.55 14.39 32.44
N GLN A 31 17.08 15.05 33.47
CA GLN A 31 17.98 14.43 34.45
C GLN A 31 17.26 13.42 35.33
N ASP A 32 16.04 13.71 35.76
CA ASP A 32 15.20 12.82 36.56
C ASP A 32 14.75 11.60 35.75
N ASP A 33 14.46 11.77 34.46
CA ASP A 33 14.21 10.67 33.52
C ASP A 33 15.45 9.79 33.32
N LEU A 34 16.63 10.40 33.16
CA LEU A 34 17.90 9.68 33.07
C LEU A 34 18.23 8.94 34.37
N GLN A 35 17.93 9.54 35.53
CA GLN A 35 18.14 8.95 36.85
C GLN A 35 17.17 7.81 37.12
N SER A 36 15.89 7.97 36.78
CA SER A 36 14.86 6.91 36.75
C SER A 36 15.26 5.74 35.85
N HIS A 37 15.85 6.03 34.69
CA HIS A 37 16.38 5.01 33.80
C HIS A 37 17.63 4.31 34.37
N LYS A 38 18.51 5.04 35.06
CA LYS A 38 19.69 4.50 35.76
C LYS A 38 19.32 3.64 36.97
N ASP A 39 18.35 4.04 37.79
CA ASP A 39 17.86 3.24 38.93
C ASP A 39 17.11 1.98 38.46
N SER A 40 16.47 2.06 37.29
CA SER A 40 15.91 0.90 36.59
C SER A 40 16.98 -0.06 36.02
N LEU A 41 18.17 0.46 35.70
CA LEU A 41 19.33 -0.29 35.22
C LEU A 41 20.21 -0.82 36.36
N ALA A 42 20.24 -0.16 37.52
CA ALA A 42 20.98 -0.59 38.71
C ALA A 42 20.45 -1.93 39.29
N ASN A 43 19.21 -2.31 38.95
CA ASN A 43 18.62 -3.61 39.26
C ASN A 43 18.96 -4.72 38.23
N MET A 44 19.81 -4.45 37.23
CA MET A 44 20.13 -5.43 36.16
C MET A 44 21.16 -6.49 36.59
N ASP A 45 21.92 -6.24 37.64
CA ASP A 45 23.07 -7.09 38.03
C ASP A 45 22.88 -7.81 39.38
N VAL A 46 21.64 -7.96 39.85
CA VAL A 46 21.36 -8.87 40.96
C VAL A 46 21.30 -10.29 40.39
N PRO A 47 22.24 -11.20 40.74
CA PRO A 47 22.18 -12.57 40.26
C PRO A 47 20.88 -13.24 40.75
N LEU A 48 19.96 -13.48 39.81
CA LEU A 48 18.70 -14.19 40.08
C LEU A 48 19.04 -15.65 40.41
N ASN A 49 18.80 -16.06 41.66
CA ASN A 49 18.98 -17.45 42.06
C ASN A 49 17.78 -18.27 41.56
N LEU A 50 17.96 -18.95 40.41
CA LEU A 50 16.91 -19.71 39.75
C LEU A 50 17.00 -21.18 40.16
N ASN A 51 16.00 -21.68 40.87
CA ASN A 51 15.90 -23.09 41.21
C ASN A 51 15.51 -23.91 39.97
N VAL A 52 16.36 -24.86 39.57
CA VAL A 52 16.15 -25.73 38.40
C VAL A 52 16.25 -27.20 38.78
N ASP A 53 15.43 -28.02 38.15
CA ASP A 53 15.50 -29.46 38.30
C ASP A 53 16.68 -30.07 37.52
N LYS A 54 16.95 -31.36 37.73
CA LYS A 54 18.00 -32.10 37.00
C LYS A 54 17.78 -32.14 35.48
N SER A 55 16.61 -31.75 34.99
CA SER A 55 16.26 -31.65 33.57
C SER A 55 16.33 -30.21 33.01
N GLY A 56 16.71 -29.23 33.83
CA GLY A 56 16.80 -27.82 33.47
C GLY A 56 15.48 -27.04 33.50
N HIS A 57 14.42 -27.62 34.06
CA HIS A 57 13.12 -26.96 34.22
C HIS A 57 13.08 -26.14 35.51
N LEU A 58 12.53 -24.91 35.44
CA LEU A 58 12.37 -24.04 36.59
C LEU A 58 11.40 -24.65 37.61
N ARG A 59 11.80 -24.69 38.88
CA ARG A 59 10.98 -25.14 40.00
C ARG A 59 10.37 -23.97 40.76
N LEU A 60 9.17 -24.18 41.26
CA LEU A 60 8.43 -23.25 42.10
C LEU A 60 8.17 -23.93 43.45
N GLU A 61 9.18 -23.98 44.31
CA GLU A 61 9.08 -24.60 45.64
C GLU A 61 8.84 -23.52 46.71
N THR A 62 9.34 -22.31 46.50
CA THR A 62 9.24 -21.18 47.43
C THR A 62 8.63 -19.93 46.80
N ILE A 63 8.21 -18.98 47.64
CA ILE A 63 7.71 -17.66 47.19
C ILE A 63 8.84 -16.87 46.48
N ASP A 64 10.09 -17.06 46.90
CA ASP A 64 11.26 -16.40 46.31
C ASP A 64 11.52 -16.89 44.88
N ASP A 65 11.31 -18.17 44.59
CA ASP A 65 11.40 -18.72 43.22
C ASP A 65 10.41 -18.03 42.27
N LEU A 66 9.18 -17.79 42.75
CA LEU A 66 8.16 -17.08 41.97
C LEU A 66 8.58 -15.62 41.71
N GLN A 67 9.12 -14.94 42.71
CA GLN A 67 9.60 -13.56 42.55
C GLN A 67 10.74 -13.50 41.53
N ASN A 68 11.69 -14.43 41.58
CA ASN A 68 12.81 -14.50 40.65
C ASN A 68 12.35 -14.75 39.20
N ILE A 69 11.37 -15.65 39.00
CA ILE A 69 10.80 -15.92 37.67
C ILE A 69 10.02 -14.71 37.13
N LEU A 70 9.27 -14.01 37.97
CA LEU A 70 8.55 -12.79 37.57
C LEU A 70 9.51 -11.66 37.19
N GLN A 71 10.60 -11.49 37.96
CA GLN A 71 11.66 -10.55 37.63
C GLN A 71 12.35 -10.92 36.31
N LEU A 72 12.64 -12.20 36.08
CA LEU A 72 13.20 -12.69 34.80
C LEU A 72 12.26 -12.42 33.60
N ARG A 73 10.95 -12.56 33.77
CA ARG A 73 9.97 -12.23 32.72
C ARG A 73 9.93 -10.72 32.44
N LYS A 74 9.99 -9.90 33.50
CA LYS A 74 10.01 -8.44 33.38
C LYS A 74 11.29 -7.96 32.71
N SER A 75 12.45 -8.53 33.06
CA SER A 75 13.74 -8.22 32.43
C SER A 75 13.77 -8.67 30.96
N ARG A 76 13.31 -9.88 30.62
CA ARG A 76 13.18 -10.34 29.22
C ARG A 76 12.23 -9.47 28.39
N LYS A 77 11.11 -9.03 28.96
CA LYS A 77 10.16 -8.12 28.29
C LYS A 77 10.79 -6.74 28.05
N ARG A 78 11.59 -6.24 29.01
CA ARG A 78 12.35 -4.98 28.87
C ARG A 78 13.49 -5.12 27.87
N ALA A 79 14.28 -6.19 27.91
CA ALA A 79 15.32 -6.48 26.93
C ALA A 79 14.77 -6.59 25.51
N ARG A 80 13.61 -7.27 25.33
CA ARG A 80 12.88 -7.27 24.06
C ARG A 80 12.42 -5.87 23.65
N ARG A 81 11.89 -5.05 24.57
CA ARG A 81 11.52 -3.65 24.28
C ARG A 81 12.72 -2.79 23.89
N VAL A 82 13.88 -3.01 24.51
CA VAL A 82 15.13 -2.29 24.21
C VAL A 82 15.66 -2.72 22.83
N GLN A 83 15.64 -4.02 22.51
CA GLN A 83 16.00 -4.50 21.17
C GLN A 83 15.03 -4.02 20.07
N VAL A 84 13.77 -3.73 20.41
CA VAL A 84 12.76 -3.21 19.48
C VAL A 84 12.86 -1.67 19.30
N ARG A 85 13.55 -0.95 20.18
CA ARG A 85 13.86 0.47 19.99
C ARG A 85 15.10 0.61 19.10
N LYS A 86 14.93 0.44 17.78
CA LYS A 86 15.91 0.97 16.83
C LYS A 86 16.06 2.49 17.10
N PRO A 87 17.29 3.04 17.07
CA PRO A 87 17.46 4.49 17.14
C PRO A 87 16.58 5.15 16.05
N PRO A 88 15.98 6.33 16.33
CA PRO A 88 15.22 7.03 15.32
C PRO A 88 16.10 7.15 14.06
N PRO A 89 15.54 6.91 12.87
CA PRO A 89 16.30 7.07 11.64
C PRO A 89 16.92 8.47 11.64
N PRO A 90 18.17 8.63 11.18
CA PRO A 90 18.80 9.94 11.10
C PRO A 90 17.85 10.90 10.36
N PRO A 91 17.76 12.17 10.81
CA PRO A 91 16.86 13.15 10.19
C PRO A 91 17.13 13.17 8.69
N GLU A 92 16.07 13.04 7.89
CA GLU A 92 16.17 12.95 6.44
C GLU A 92 16.72 14.27 5.89
N THR A 93 18.03 14.31 5.63
CA THR A 93 18.70 15.50 5.09
C THR A 93 18.35 15.60 3.61
N VAL A 94 17.38 16.45 3.29
CA VAL A 94 17.05 16.80 1.92
C VAL A 94 18.27 17.46 1.25
N PRO A 95 18.86 16.87 0.20
CA PRO A 95 19.99 17.44 -0.53
C PRO A 95 19.63 18.83 -1.07
N TYR A 96 20.63 19.70 -1.13
CA TYR A 96 20.45 21.05 -1.67
C TYR A 96 20.08 21.03 -3.15
N TYR A 97 20.54 20.06 -3.93
CA TYR A 97 20.17 19.86 -5.35
C TYR A 97 19.59 18.46 -5.55
N VAL A 98 18.47 18.37 -6.25
CA VAL A 98 17.80 17.11 -6.59
C VAL A 98 17.88 16.95 -8.09
N ASN A 99 18.64 15.96 -8.57
CA ASN A 99 18.70 15.63 -9.99
C ASN A 99 17.41 14.90 -10.42
N GLU A 100 17.17 14.75 -11.73
CA GLU A 100 16.07 13.92 -12.24
C GLU A 100 16.14 12.47 -11.73
N GLU A 101 17.35 11.90 -11.62
CA GLU A 101 17.54 10.56 -11.06
C GLU A 101 17.14 10.47 -9.58
N ASP A 102 17.49 11.49 -8.79
CA ASP A 102 17.12 11.59 -7.38
C ASP A 102 15.61 11.78 -7.22
N PHE A 103 14.98 12.54 -8.13
CA PHE A 103 13.53 12.70 -8.20
C PHE A 103 12.82 11.37 -8.52
N PHE A 104 13.31 10.61 -9.49
CA PHE A 104 12.75 9.29 -9.80
C PHE A 104 12.90 8.31 -8.63
N LYS A 105 14.06 8.34 -7.97
CA LYS A 105 14.31 7.52 -6.77
C LYS A 105 13.42 7.96 -5.60
N ALA A 106 13.20 9.26 -5.43
CA ALA A 106 12.26 9.79 -4.44
C ALA A 106 10.82 9.32 -4.69
N CYS A 107 10.40 9.26 -5.96
CA CYS A 107 9.10 8.72 -6.35
C CYS A 107 8.98 7.21 -6.06
N GLU A 108 10.09 6.45 -6.09
CA GLU A 108 10.10 5.02 -5.76
C GLU A 108 10.16 4.74 -4.26
N GLU A 109 10.84 5.60 -3.49
CA GLU A 109 11.07 5.42 -2.05
C GLU A 109 10.03 6.15 -1.17
N ASN A 110 9.02 6.79 -1.78
CA ASN A 110 8.00 7.59 -1.09
C ASN A 110 8.55 8.82 -0.33
N LYS A 111 9.53 9.52 -0.92
CA LYS A 111 10.19 10.67 -0.30
C LYS A 111 9.57 11.99 -0.75
N LEU A 112 8.40 12.32 -0.20
CA LEU A 112 7.68 13.56 -0.48
C LEU A 112 8.54 14.82 -0.35
N PRO A 113 9.38 15.00 0.69
CA PRO A 113 10.18 16.22 0.83
C PRO A 113 11.14 16.44 -0.35
N LEU A 114 11.70 15.37 -0.93
CA LEU A 114 12.57 15.49 -2.11
C LEU A 114 11.80 15.89 -3.36
N ILE A 115 10.58 15.37 -3.51
CA ILE A 115 9.70 15.71 -4.62
C ILE A 115 9.28 17.17 -4.53
N GLU A 116 8.90 17.65 -3.35
CA GLU A 116 8.57 19.06 -3.12
C GLU A 116 9.75 19.98 -3.43
N ARG A 117 10.96 19.62 -2.99
CA ARG A 117 12.17 20.38 -3.34
C ARG A 117 12.45 20.40 -4.85
N TYR A 118 12.20 19.30 -5.55
CA TYR A 118 12.37 19.25 -7.01
C TYR A 118 11.34 20.17 -7.71
N LEU A 119 10.10 20.18 -7.23
CA LEU A 119 9.03 21.05 -7.74
C LEU A 119 9.28 22.53 -7.46
N GLU A 120 9.75 22.89 -6.25
CA GLU A 120 10.12 24.27 -5.87
C GLU A 120 11.17 24.86 -6.84
N LYS A 121 12.10 24.02 -7.31
CA LYS A 121 13.17 24.43 -8.22
C LYS A 121 12.77 24.44 -9.70
N SER A 122 11.47 24.38 -10.00
CA SER A 122 10.93 24.33 -11.37
C SER A 122 11.41 23.11 -12.16
N GLY A 123 11.60 21.97 -11.49
CA GLY A 123 11.86 20.69 -12.15
C GLY A 123 10.68 20.27 -13.03
N ASP A 124 10.97 19.59 -14.15
CA ASP A 124 9.92 19.11 -15.03
C ASP A 124 9.23 17.88 -14.43
N ILE A 125 7.96 18.03 -14.07
CA ILE A 125 7.12 16.97 -13.51
C ILE A 125 6.94 15.79 -14.49
N ASN A 126 7.01 16.06 -15.79
CA ASN A 126 6.89 15.07 -16.85
C ASN A 126 8.25 14.60 -17.37
N ALA A 127 9.34 14.94 -16.68
CA ALA A 127 10.66 14.38 -16.95
C ALA A 127 10.57 12.85 -16.98
N CYS A 128 11.29 12.24 -17.90
CA CYS A 128 11.21 10.80 -18.15
C CYS A 128 12.59 10.15 -18.22
N ASP A 129 12.69 8.93 -17.72
CA ASP A 129 13.93 8.15 -17.77
C ASP A 129 14.24 7.61 -19.18
N ASN A 130 15.32 6.83 -19.30
CA ASN A 130 15.71 6.15 -20.56
C ASN A 130 14.64 5.20 -21.15
N PHE A 131 13.61 4.86 -20.37
CA PHE A 131 12.45 4.05 -20.77
C PHE A 131 11.19 4.90 -20.97
N ARG A 132 11.31 6.22 -21.02
CA ARG A 132 10.20 7.19 -21.09
C ARG A 132 9.23 7.08 -19.91
N ARG A 133 9.65 6.54 -18.77
CA ARG A 133 8.83 6.46 -17.56
C ARG A 133 9.00 7.76 -16.77
N THR A 134 7.88 8.39 -16.47
CA THR A 134 7.83 9.57 -15.60
C THR A 134 7.85 9.17 -14.11
N GLY A 135 8.00 10.16 -13.21
CA GLY A 135 7.87 9.94 -11.77
C GLY A 135 6.53 9.30 -11.40
N LEU A 136 5.45 9.67 -12.12
CA LEU A 136 4.11 9.11 -11.94
C LEU A 136 4.08 7.59 -12.19
N HIS A 137 4.68 7.10 -13.28
CA HIS A 137 4.75 5.67 -13.58
C HIS A 137 5.41 4.86 -12.45
N ARG A 138 6.51 5.39 -11.90
CA ARG A 138 7.26 4.74 -10.82
C ARG A 138 6.46 4.73 -9.52
N ALA A 139 5.91 5.87 -9.13
CA ALA A 139 5.05 5.98 -7.95
C ALA A 139 3.83 5.06 -8.03
N CYS A 140 3.18 4.98 -9.20
CA CYS A 140 2.05 4.09 -9.42
C CYS A 140 2.42 2.61 -9.34
N THR A 141 3.59 2.23 -9.83
CA THR A 141 4.07 0.83 -9.75
C THR A 141 4.37 0.42 -8.31
N GLN A 142 4.87 1.34 -7.48
CA GLN A 142 5.15 1.07 -6.06
C GLN A 142 3.90 1.21 -5.15
N GLY A 143 2.86 1.90 -5.63
CA GLY A 143 1.62 2.08 -4.89
C GLY A 143 1.61 3.24 -3.90
N HIS A 144 2.51 4.21 -4.06
CA HIS A 144 2.64 5.36 -3.15
C HIS A 144 1.58 6.42 -3.43
N VAL A 145 0.44 6.29 -2.75
CA VAL A 145 -0.75 7.15 -2.96
C VAL A 145 -0.44 8.63 -2.76
N ASP A 146 0.29 8.98 -1.69
CA ASP A 146 0.59 10.38 -1.36
C ASP A 146 1.46 11.05 -2.42
N VAL A 147 2.46 10.33 -2.93
CA VAL A 147 3.31 10.79 -4.04
C VAL A 147 2.47 10.95 -5.30
N VAL A 148 1.68 9.94 -5.67
CA VAL A 148 0.82 10.02 -6.86
C VAL A 148 -0.10 11.24 -6.78
N LYS A 149 -0.73 11.47 -5.63
CA LYS A 149 -1.59 12.63 -5.39
C LYS A 149 -0.83 13.94 -5.59
N ARG A 150 0.35 14.10 -4.98
CA ARG A 150 1.15 15.32 -5.13
C ARG A 150 1.64 15.54 -6.55
N LEU A 151 2.04 14.49 -7.28
CA LEU A 151 2.46 14.60 -8.67
C LEU A 151 1.30 15.08 -9.57
N LEU A 152 0.08 14.57 -9.34
CA LEU A 152 -1.11 14.98 -10.08
C LEU A 152 -1.54 16.41 -9.77
N GLU A 153 -1.49 16.81 -8.49
CA GLU A 153 -1.70 18.22 -8.08
C GLU A 153 -0.67 19.17 -8.71
N ALA A 154 0.54 18.69 -8.98
CA ALA A 154 1.59 19.42 -9.67
C ALA A 154 1.45 19.40 -11.21
N GLY A 155 0.42 18.76 -11.77
CA GLY A 155 0.15 18.72 -13.21
C GLY A 155 0.85 17.60 -13.98
N ALA A 156 1.20 16.48 -13.32
CA ALA A 156 1.69 15.29 -14.01
C ALA A 156 0.65 14.74 -15.00
N SER A 157 1.10 14.38 -16.21
CA SER A 157 0.23 13.80 -17.22
C SER A 157 -0.03 12.31 -16.97
N ILE A 158 -1.29 11.95 -16.75
CA ILE A 158 -1.75 10.55 -16.53
C ILE A 158 -1.61 9.72 -17.81
N GLU A 159 -1.88 10.34 -18.96
CA GLU A 159 -1.88 9.72 -20.29
C GLU A 159 -0.49 9.69 -20.93
N TYR A 160 0.54 10.16 -20.22
CA TYR A 160 1.91 10.04 -20.72
C TYR A 160 2.27 8.57 -20.90
N LYS A 161 2.84 8.24 -22.05
CA LYS A 161 3.16 6.89 -22.46
C LYS A 161 4.64 6.59 -22.30
N ASP A 162 4.95 5.48 -21.64
CA ASP A 162 6.31 4.96 -21.58
C ASP A 162 6.78 4.34 -22.91
N LYS A 163 7.95 3.70 -22.94
CA LYS A 163 8.50 3.05 -24.15
C LYS A 163 7.70 1.83 -24.62
N LEU A 164 6.84 1.29 -23.77
CA LEU A 164 5.90 0.21 -24.08
C LEU A 164 4.49 0.74 -24.35
N ASP A 165 4.34 2.06 -24.54
CA ASP A 165 3.04 2.73 -24.67
C ASP A 165 2.11 2.53 -23.46
N ALA A 166 2.65 2.11 -22.32
CA ALA A 166 1.91 1.94 -21.09
C ALA A 166 1.70 3.31 -20.42
N THR A 167 0.51 3.53 -19.88
CA THR A 167 0.12 4.73 -19.13
C THR A 167 0.28 4.51 -17.62
N ALA A 168 0.09 5.57 -16.82
CA ALA A 168 0.11 5.46 -15.36
C ALA A 168 -0.90 4.42 -14.82
N VAL A 169 -2.07 4.27 -15.48
CA VAL A 169 -3.09 3.27 -15.12
C VAL A 169 -2.54 1.83 -15.30
N HIS A 170 -1.79 1.57 -16.38
CA HIS A 170 -1.13 0.28 -16.56
C HIS A 170 -0.11 0.02 -15.45
N SER A 171 0.67 1.03 -15.06
CA SER A 171 1.63 0.94 -13.96
C SER A 171 0.95 0.64 -12.63
N ALA A 172 -0.19 1.29 -12.34
CA ALA A 172 -0.97 1.01 -11.14
C ALA A 172 -1.49 -0.43 -11.10
N CYS A 173 -2.04 -0.92 -12.22
CA CYS A 173 -2.48 -2.31 -12.38
C CYS A 173 -1.32 -3.32 -12.33
N ARG A 174 -0.09 -2.89 -12.66
CA ARG A 174 1.10 -3.72 -12.52
C ARG A 174 1.57 -3.82 -11.06
N GLY A 175 1.53 -2.70 -10.35
CA GLY A 175 1.86 -2.61 -8.93
C GLY A 175 0.83 -3.27 -8.00
N GLY A 176 -0.44 -3.25 -8.39
CA GLY A 176 -1.54 -3.85 -7.62
C GLY A 176 -2.10 -2.94 -6.54
N SER A 177 -1.76 -1.64 -6.55
CA SER A 177 -2.31 -0.69 -5.58
C SER A 177 -3.68 -0.21 -6.04
N MET A 178 -4.72 -0.77 -5.39
CA MET A 178 -6.12 -0.41 -5.63
C MET A 178 -6.36 1.09 -5.40
N SER A 179 -5.86 1.65 -4.29
CA SER A 179 -6.04 3.07 -3.97
C SER A 179 -5.43 4.01 -5.00
N VAL A 180 -4.29 3.65 -5.59
CA VAL A 180 -3.69 4.42 -6.69
C VAL A 180 -4.56 4.32 -7.95
N LEU A 181 -5.06 3.12 -8.26
CA LEU A 181 -5.92 2.91 -9.42
C LEU A 181 -7.21 3.73 -9.32
N GLU A 182 -7.89 3.70 -8.16
CA GLU A 182 -9.06 4.53 -7.87
C GLU A 182 -8.75 6.02 -8.08
N LEU A 183 -7.63 6.49 -7.54
CA LEU A 183 -7.21 7.88 -7.68
C LEU A 183 -7.04 8.26 -9.16
N LEU A 184 -6.33 7.45 -9.94
CA LEU A 184 -6.12 7.72 -11.36
C LEU A 184 -7.42 7.71 -12.17
N VAL A 185 -8.32 6.75 -11.91
CA VAL A 185 -9.61 6.66 -12.60
C VAL A 185 -10.50 7.85 -12.25
N ASN A 186 -10.47 8.30 -10.98
CA ASN A 186 -11.20 9.50 -10.53
C ASN A 186 -10.63 10.81 -11.12
N GLN A 187 -9.40 10.78 -11.64
CA GLN A 187 -8.75 11.90 -12.35
C GLN A 187 -8.79 11.71 -13.87
N ASP A 188 -9.83 11.05 -14.39
CA ASP A 188 -10.07 10.80 -15.82
C ASP A 188 -8.99 9.96 -16.53
N GLY A 189 -8.23 9.16 -15.79
CA GLY A 189 -7.26 8.22 -16.36
C GLY A 189 -7.93 7.14 -17.20
N SER A 190 -7.43 6.93 -18.42
CA SER A 190 -8.02 5.98 -19.35
C SER A 190 -7.76 4.53 -18.96
N PHE A 191 -8.81 3.85 -18.51
CA PHE A 191 -8.82 2.39 -18.29
C PHE A 191 -8.97 1.57 -19.57
N SER A 192 -9.15 2.23 -20.73
CA SER A 192 -9.27 1.61 -22.05
C SER A 192 -8.01 1.78 -22.91
N ALA A 193 -7.00 2.47 -22.37
CA ALA A 193 -5.72 2.66 -23.04
C ALA A 193 -5.10 1.30 -23.44
N ARG A 194 -4.35 1.33 -24.55
CA ARG A 194 -3.66 0.14 -25.07
C ARG A 194 -2.16 0.38 -25.09
N ASP A 195 -1.44 -0.54 -24.49
CA ASP A 195 0.02 -0.61 -24.56
C ASP A 195 0.48 -1.13 -25.94
N LYS A 196 1.79 -1.31 -26.10
CA LYS A 196 2.43 -1.79 -27.33
C LYS A 196 2.06 -3.22 -27.71
N LEU A 197 1.56 -4.01 -26.76
CA LEU A 197 0.99 -5.33 -26.98
C LEU A 197 -0.52 -5.27 -27.18
N HIS A 198 -1.08 -4.08 -27.40
CA HIS A 198 -2.53 -3.81 -27.44
C HIS A 198 -3.27 -4.29 -26.19
N SER A 199 -2.55 -4.50 -25.09
CA SER A 199 -3.10 -4.93 -23.82
C SER A 199 -3.72 -3.74 -23.12
N THR A 200 -4.89 -3.97 -22.50
CA THR A 200 -5.55 -2.98 -21.66
C THR A 200 -5.05 -3.09 -20.20
N PRO A 201 -5.30 -2.09 -19.34
CA PRO A 201 -5.01 -2.20 -17.90
C PRO A 201 -5.61 -3.47 -17.25
N LEU A 202 -6.77 -3.93 -17.74
CA LEU A 202 -7.38 -5.19 -17.28
C LEU A 202 -6.50 -6.41 -17.60
N HIS A 203 -5.91 -6.49 -18.80
CA HIS A 203 -4.96 -7.55 -19.13
C HIS A 203 -3.76 -7.53 -18.17
N VAL A 204 -3.23 -6.33 -17.88
CA VAL A 204 -2.09 -6.19 -16.96
C VAL A 204 -2.47 -6.67 -15.55
N ALA A 205 -3.61 -6.23 -15.00
CA ALA A 205 -4.10 -6.65 -13.69
C ALA A 205 -4.31 -8.17 -13.60
N VAL A 206 -4.84 -8.79 -14.67
CA VAL A 206 -5.01 -10.25 -14.73
C VAL A 206 -3.66 -10.97 -14.78
N ARG A 207 -2.70 -10.47 -15.57
CA ARG A 207 -1.37 -11.08 -15.70
C ARG A 207 -0.57 -11.01 -14.41
N THR A 208 -0.65 -9.89 -13.69
CA THR A 208 -0.01 -9.73 -12.38
C THR A 208 -0.78 -10.46 -11.27
N GLY A 209 -2.08 -10.71 -11.47
CA GLY A 209 -2.92 -11.46 -10.55
C GLY A 209 -3.56 -10.61 -9.44
N HIS A 210 -3.61 -9.30 -9.62
CA HIS A 210 -4.18 -8.35 -8.67
C HIS A 210 -5.70 -8.30 -8.85
N TYR A 211 -6.40 -9.11 -8.06
CA TYR A 211 -7.85 -9.32 -8.15
C TYR A 211 -8.63 -8.02 -7.95
N GLU A 212 -8.28 -7.24 -6.93
CA GLU A 212 -8.97 -6.02 -6.53
C GLU A 212 -8.90 -4.96 -7.63
N CYS A 213 -7.74 -4.83 -8.29
CA CYS A 213 -7.59 -3.97 -9.46
C CYS A 213 -8.44 -4.46 -10.65
N ALA A 214 -8.47 -5.76 -10.91
CA ALA A 214 -9.28 -6.33 -11.99
C ALA A 214 -10.78 -6.13 -11.72
N GLU A 215 -11.22 -6.35 -10.48
CA GLU A 215 -12.60 -6.11 -10.04
C GLU A 215 -13.00 -4.66 -10.25
N HIS A 216 -12.21 -3.72 -9.76
CA HIS A 216 -12.49 -2.30 -9.92
C HIS A 216 -12.60 -1.89 -11.40
N LEU A 217 -11.66 -2.31 -12.24
CA LEU A 217 -11.69 -2.02 -13.69
C LEU A 217 -12.96 -2.54 -14.36
N VAL A 218 -13.39 -3.75 -14.02
CA VAL A 218 -14.62 -4.34 -14.57
C VAL A 218 -15.85 -3.57 -14.12
N HIS A 219 -15.89 -3.10 -12.87
CA HIS A 219 -16.97 -2.24 -12.38
C HIS A 219 -16.98 -0.85 -13.05
N CYS A 220 -15.82 -0.30 -13.41
CA CYS A 220 -15.71 0.91 -14.21
C CYS A 220 -16.14 0.73 -15.69
N GLY A 221 -16.46 -0.48 -16.12
CA GLY A 221 -16.89 -0.78 -17.49
C GLY A 221 -15.76 -1.09 -18.45
N ALA A 222 -14.60 -1.57 -17.96
CA ALA A 222 -13.55 -2.07 -18.84
C ALA A 222 -14.07 -3.25 -19.69
N ASP A 223 -13.69 -3.28 -20.97
CA ASP A 223 -14.08 -4.35 -21.89
C ASP A 223 -13.40 -5.68 -21.49
N VAL A 224 -14.18 -6.57 -20.86
CA VAL A 224 -13.76 -7.91 -20.44
C VAL A 224 -13.43 -8.86 -21.60
N ASN A 225 -13.84 -8.51 -22.82
CA ASN A 225 -13.59 -9.26 -24.04
C ASN A 225 -12.58 -8.57 -24.97
N ALA A 226 -11.92 -7.50 -24.50
CA ALA A 226 -10.90 -6.80 -25.25
C ALA A 226 -9.83 -7.79 -25.71
N LYS A 227 -9.36 -7.65 -26.94
CA LYS A 227 -8.28 -8.46 -27.48
C LYS A 227 -6.97 -7.70 -27.47
N ASP A 228 -5.92 -8.38 -27.04
CA ASP A 228 -4.55 -7.91 -27.18
C ASP A 228 -3.98 -8.22 -28.58
N ARG A 229 -2.68 -8.00 -28.78
CA ARG A 229 -1.98 -8.21 -30.05
C ARG A 229 -2.02 -9.66 -30.53
N GLU A 230 -2.07 -10.63 -29.62
CA GLU A 230 -2.17 -12.05 -29.95
C GLU A 230 -3.63 -12.51 -30.12
N GLY A 231 -4.57 -11.57 -29.98
CA GLY A 231 -6.00 -11.86 -29.99
C GLY A 231 -6.48 -12.48 -28.69
N ASP A 232 -5.62 -12.56 -27.67
CA ASP A 232 -5.96 -13.07 -26.37
C ASP A 232 -6.85 -12.07 -25.65
N THR A 233 -7.81 -12.59 -24.90
CA THR A 233 -8.67 -11.80 -24.01
C THR A 233 -8.16 -11.89 -22.58
N PRO A 234 -8.61 -11.04 -21.64
CA PRO A 234 -8.27 -11.19 -20.22
C PRO A 234 -8.55 -12.60 -19.69
N MET A 235 -9.57 -13.28 -20.22
CA MET A 235 -9.86 -14.66 -19.86
C MET A 235 -8.79 -15.66 -20.33
N HIS A 236 -8.19 -15.47 -21.52
CA HIS A 236 -7.08 -16.32 -21.96
C HIS A 236 -5.91 -16.24 -20.97
N ASP A 237 -5.57 -15.03 -20.55
CA ASP A 237 -4.50 -14.80 -19.56
C ASP A 237 -4.86 -15.36 -18.19
N ALA A 238 -6.08 -15.14 -17.71
CA ALA A 238 -6.54 -15.65 -16.41
C ALA A 238 -6.48 -17.18 -16.36
N VAL A 239 -6.86 -17.84 -17.46
CA VAL A 239 -6.84 -19.30 -17.59
C VAL A 239 -5.41 -19.83 -17.70
N ARG A 240 -4.58 -19.22 -18.57
CA ARG A 240 -3.16 -19.57 -18.75
C ARG A 240 -2.37 -19.46 -17.44
N LEU A 241 -2.70 -18.49 -16.60
CA LEU A 241 -2.05 -18.24 -15.32
C LEU A 241 -2.79 -18.85 -14.12
N ASN A 242 -3.85 -19.63 -14.37
CA ASN A 242 -4.62 -20.37 -13.36
C ASN A 242 -5.20 -19.46 -12.24
N ARG A 243 -5.70 -18.28 -12.60
CA ARG A 243 -6.26 -17.28 -11.68
C ARG A 243 -7.76 -17.48 -11.42
N PHE A 244 -8.11 -18.51 -10.65
CA PHE A 244 -9.50 -18.93 -10.43
C PHE A 244 -10.49 -17.83 -10.07
N LYS A 245 -10.13 -16.95 -9.11
CA LYS A 245 -10.99 -15.85 -8.68
C LYS A 245 -11.27 -14.85 -9.82
N ILE A 246 -10.25 -14.54 -10.62
CA ILE A 246 -10.39 -13.63 -11.76
C ILE A 246 -11.19 -14.30 -12.88
N ILE A 247 -11.03 -15.61 -13.12
CA ILE A 247 -11.86 -16.35 -14.08
C ILE A 247 -13.34 -16.25 -13.70
N GLN A 248 -13.68 -16.48 -12.42
CA GLN A 248 -15.05 -16.36 -11.92
C GLN A 248 -15.59 -14.93 -12.08
N LEU A 249 -14.79 -13.93 -11.74
CA LEU A 249 -15.15 -12.52 -11.91
C LEU A 249 -15.44 -12.18 -13.37
N LEU A 250 -14.54 -12.55 -14.30
CA LEU A 250 -14.72 -12.29 -15.72
C LEU A 250 -15.98 -12.97 -16.25
N LEU A 251 -16.26 -14.21 -15.86
CA LEU A 251 -17.48 -14.92 -16.25
C LEU A 251 -18.75 -14.24 -15.74
N LEU A 252 -18.75 -13.79 -14.49
CA LEU A 252 -19.89 -13.08 -13.89
C LEU A 252 -20.23 -11.80 -14.65
N HIS A 253 -19.21 -11.11 -15.18
CA HIS A 253 -19.36 -9.86 -15.93
C HIS A 253 -19.41 -10.05 -17.45
N GLY A 254 -19.74 -11.25 -17.94
CA GLY A 254 -20.06 -11.47 -19.36
C GLY A 254 -18.86 -11.72 -20.27
N ALA A 255 -17.70 -12.12 -19.73
CA ALA A 255 -16.60 -12.57 -20.56
C ALA A 255 -16.97 -13.87 -21.30
N ASN A 256 -16.66 -13.93 -22.59
CA ASN A 256 -17.03 -15.04 -23.45
C ASN A 256 -15.89 -16.08 -23.53
N PRO A 257 -16.05 -17.27 -22.92
CA PRO A 257 -15.02 -18.32 -22.90
C PRO A 257 -14.83 -19.03 -24.23
N LYS A 258 -15.57 -18.66 -25.28
CA LYS A 258 -15.48 -19.26 -26.62
C LYS A 258 -14.72 -18.37 -27.61
N LEU A 259 -14.38 -17.13 -27.23
CA LEU A 259 -13.63 -16.24 -28.10
C LEU A 259 -12.28 -16.85 -28.42
N LYS A 260 -11.93 -16.87 -29.70
CA LYS A 260 -10.66 -17.42 -30.16
C LYS A 260 -9.62 -16.31 -30.32
N ASN A 261 -8.40 -16.62 -29.93
CA ASN A 261 -7.23 -15.80 -30.23
C ASN A 261 -6.78 -15.96 -31.69
N CYS A 262 -5.70 -15.28 -32.08
CA CYS A 262 -5.16 -15.34 -33.45
C CYS A 262 -4.70 -16.75 -33.87
N VAL A 263 -4.42 -17.63 -32.91
CA VAL A 263 -4.07 -19.05 -33.15
C VAL A 263 -5.32 -19.93 -33.35
N GLY A 264 -6.52 -19.38 -33.10
CA GLY A 264 -7.78 -20.11 -33.22
C GLY A 264 -8.14 -20.94 -31.97
N LYS A 265 -7.42 -20.75 -30.86
CA LYS A 265 -7.68 -21.42 -29.59
C LYS A 265 -8.59 -20.56 -28.72
N SER A 266 -9.57 -21.18 -28.06
CA SER A 266 -10.33 -20.52 -26.97
C SER A 266 -9.50 -20.51 -25.67
N PRO A 267 -9.92 -19.75 -24.63
CA PRO A 267 -9.32 -19.84 -23.30
C PRO A 267 -9.28 -21.28 -22.78
N LEU A 268 -10.35 -22.05 -23.00
CA LEU A 268 -10.42 -23.45 -22.61
C LEU A 268 -9.43 -24.32 -23.41
N ASP A 269 -9.31 -24.11 -24.72
CA ASP A 269 -8.35 -24.86 -25.55
C ASP A 269 -6.90 -24.48 -25.25
N SER A 270 -6.69 -23.31 -24.64
CA SER A 270 -5.38 -22.83 -24.19
C SER A 270 -4.96 -23.43 -22.84
N THR A 271 -5.84 -24.18 -22.16
CA THR A 271 -5.53 -24.84 -20.89
C THR A 271 -4.53 -25.98 -21.07
N LEU A 272 -3.49 -26.00 -20.24
CA LEU A 272 -2.54 -27.12 -20.20
C LEU A 272 -3.10 -28.29 -19.38
N GLU A 273 -2.56 -29.50 -19.57
CA GLU A 273 -3.06 -30.72 -18.91
C GLU A 273 -3.09 -30.63 -17.38
N TRP A 274 -2.11 -29.95 -16.78
CA TRP A 274 -2.02 -29.77 -15.33
C TRP A 274 -2.97 -28.70 -14.75
N GLN A 275 -3.69 -27.93 -15.59
CA GLN A 275 -4.62 -26.88 -15.16
C GLN A 275 -6.04 -27.42 -14.94
N SER A 276 -6.18 -28.48 -14.13
CA SER A 276 -7.46 -29.17 -13.90
C SER A 276 -8.52 -28.27 -13.25
N GLY A 277 -8.13 -27.35 -12.38
CA GLY A 277 -9.05 -26.42 -11.70
C GLY A 277 -9.72 -25.42 -12.66
N ALA A 278 -8.96 -24.85 -13.60
CA ALA A 278 -9.49 -23.86 -14.55
C ALA A 278 -10.39 -24.57 -15.56
N LYS A 279 -10.01 -25.79 -15.97
CA LYS A 279 -10.85 -26.68 -16.78
C LYS A 279 -12.17 -26.98 -16.08
N SER A 280 -12.16 -27.33 -14.79
CA SER A 280 -13.38 -27.64 -14.02
C SER A 280 -14.35 -26.46 -13.96
N ILE A 281 -13.86 -25.25 -13.67
CA ILE A 281 -14.70 -24.03 -13.62
C ILE A 281 -15.34 -23.75 -14.98
N LEU A 282 -14.57 -23.86 -16.06
CA LEU A 282 -15.06 -23.61 -17.41
C LEU A 282 -15.95 -24.74 -17.95
N SER A 283 -15.70 -26.00 -17.57
CA SER A 283 -16.50 -27.15 -18.00
C SER A 283 -17.86 -27.18 -17.31
N ASN A 284 -17.93 -26.85 -16.02
CA ASN A 284 -19.20 -26.80 -15.29
C ASN A 284 -20.16 -25.79 -15.91
N LEU A 285 -19.66 -24.63 -16.37
CA LEU A 285 -20.48 -23.65 -17.10
C LEU A 285 -21.01 -24.17 -18.46
N LYS A 286 -20.27 -25.08 -19.12
CA LYS A 286 -20.70 -25.67 -20.39
C LYS A 286 -21.95 -26.53 -20.20
N ASP A 287 -22.14 -27.10 -19.01
CA ASP A 287 -23.29 -27.92 -18.67
C ASP A 287 -24.47 -27.07 -18.17
N ASP A 288 -24.22 -25.96 -17.45
CA ASP A 288 -25.28 -25.03 -17.04
C ASP A 288 -25.97 -24.36 -18.24
N ALA A 289 -25.22 -24.04 -19.30
CA ALA A 289 -25.75 -23.47 -20.54
C ALA A 289 -26.62 -24.44 -21.36
N LYS A 290 -26.74 -25.72 -20.98
CA LYS A 290 -27.65 -26.69 -21.59
C LYS A 290 -29.00 -26.81 -20.88
N THR A 291 -29.22 -26.12 -19.77
CA THR A 291 -30.54 -26.07 -19.14
C THR A 291 -31.36 -24.92 -19.76
N PRO A 292 -32.42 -25.20 -20.54
CA PRO A 292 -33.31 -24.14 -20.98
C PRO A 292 -34.07 -23.64 -19.76
N VAL A 293 -33.86 -22.37 -19.41
CA VAL A 293 -34.72 -21.64 -18.48
C VAL A 293 -36.14 -21.71 -19.07
N LYS A 294 -37.00 -22.53 -18.48
CA LYS A 294 -38.43 -22.52 -18.82
C LYS A 294 -38.95 -21.13 -18.45
N SER A 295 -39.26 -20.35 -19.47
CA SER A 295 -40.02 -19.11 -19.35
C SER A 295 -41.37 -19.43 -18.72
N SER A 296 -41.51 -19.20 -17.41
CA SER A 296 -42.81 -19.16 -16.77
C SER A 296 -43.53 -17.91 -17.25
N GLN A 297 -44.45 -18.10 -18.21
CA GLN A 297 -45.51 -17.15 -18.51
C GLN A 297 -46.25 -16.82 -17.20
N VAL A 298 -46.17 -15.58 -16.75
CA VAL A 298 -47.10 -15.05 -15.75
C VAL A 298 -48.22 -14.36 -16.52
N LEU A 299 -49.32 -15.08 -16.70
CA LEU A 299 -50.60 -14.55 -17.15
C LEU A 299 -51.11 -13.56 -16.10
N PHE A 300 -51.22 -12.29 -16.45
CA PHE A 300 -52.07 -11.34 -15.71
C PHE A 300 -53.51 -11.58 -16.15
N SER A 301 -54.36 -11.96 -15.20
CA SER A 301 -55.82 -11.86 -15.25
C SER A 301 -56.25 -10.77 -14.28
#